data_AF-A0A534ZIJ0-F1
#
_entry.id   AF-A0A534ZIJ0-F1
#
_cell.length_a   1.000
_cell.length_b   1.000
_cell.length_c   1.000
_cell.angle_alpha   90.00
_cell.angle_beta   90.00
_cell.angle_gamma   90.00
#
_symmetry.space_group_name_H-M   'P 1'
#
loop_
_entity.id
_entity.type
_entity.pdbx_description
1 polymer ?
#
loop_
_entity_poly.entity_id
_entity_poly.type
_entity_poly.pdbx_seq_one_letter_code
_entity_poly.pdbx_strand_id
1 'polypeptide(L)'
;MDPTRRRYGRPRALHLWSLAFLGIALGVAGAGAQTVYVASSGSNTVTAIDAGTMDANRPVPLGATPTGLSVTPDGRIAIATVLAAKDGERVVVIDTIRNQRQRFWKPFGPPVGVVIEPRPRSQGRLLAHVLVRNGPFGPGISQFNLKRMVWIHFIRGRRESLRMAVTPDGSRIYVPGTDRRTGRAFLSEFNFFFGDGQSHTGLRDDIALAGGPIDGFAITADSRFVIVATEDAAGGVINVVDRSNHNRVTPQSLGGGVFVRDLATGRNAAGIFGLATTNQEIVRLSAAGTLAEVAPNSTLFPADFVPDKVAIIPNGTVAYVTAAGHPLVARLDVSGRIGGAQVIRLPDASPATALTISPDGKFAFVAQGAGNGTGFVSRIDVGNDAVKSVVVPGQPAVLAIGPVPPRSLGFSPCPGTLQICGDTCRDLQTDAGNCGACGRACPAGETCTAGRCACPRGREICGGLCLDVVRDRANCGRCGHQCIPGDVCTDGTCVCPAGKEVCSGRCVDREIDRTNCGNCGTVCPANNVCASGRCVCPIGRERCGGTCINPDTDPTNCGRCGHACIAGESCVSGSCVCPAGHAVCSGTCIDVESNPRNCGRCASSCIP
;
A
#
# COMPACT_ATOMS: atom_id res chain seq x y z
N MET A 1 -65.04 3.68 -61.73
CA MET A 1 -65.67 4.95 -61.30
C MET A 1 -65.81 4.91 -59.79
N ASP A 2 -65.17 5.84 -59.08
CA ASP A 2 -65.19 5.98 -57.60
C ASP A 2 -66.47 6.70 -57.13
N PRO A 3 -67.03 6.35 -55.97
CA PRO A 3 -67.78 7.32 -55.18
C PRO A 3 -67.47 7.28 -53.66
N THR A 4 -66.61 8.20 -53.24
CA THR A 4 -66.79 9.21 -52.18
C THR A 4 -67.83 9.04 -51.04
N ARG A 5 -67.30 9.20 -49.80
CA ARG A 5 -67.77 10.02 -48.65
C ARG A 5 -68.91 9.53 -47.72
N ARG A 6 -68.59 9.39 -46.43
CA ARG A 6 -69.45 9.79 -45.29
C ARG A 6 -68.72 10.73 -44.32
N ARG A 7 -69.53 11.62 -43.74
CA ARG A 7 -69.25 12.91 -43.08
C ARG A 7 -68.97 12.82 -41.57
N TYR A 8 -68.01 13.64 -41.14
CA TYR A 8 -68.00 14.60 -40.01
C TYR A 8 -68.42 14.20 -38.57
N GLY A 9 -67.47 14.44 -37.66
CA GLY A 9 -67.69 14.82 -36.25
C GLY A 9 -66.42 15.48 -35.70
N ARG A 10 -66.48 16.80 -35.44
CA ARG A 10 -65.52 17.61 -34.64
C ARG A 10 -66.27 18.04 -33.35
N PRO A 11 -65.64 18.62 -32.30
CA PRO A 11 -64.22 18.71 -31.91
C PRO A 11 -64.00 18.42 -30.39
N ARG A 12 -62.75 18.34 -29.91
CA ARG A 12 -62.25 19.09 -28.73
C ARG A 12 -60.76 18.82 -28.48
N ALA A 13 -60.09 19.89 -28.08
CA ALA A 13 -58.66 20.04 -27.86
C ALA A 13 -58.10 19.10 -26.78
N LEU A 14 -56.80 18.79 -26.84
CA LEU A 14 -55.81 19.13 -25.80
C LEU A 14 -54.41 18.61 -26.21
N HIS A 15 -53.43 19.54 -26.15
CA HIS A 15 -51.98 19.39 -26.03
C HIS A 15 -51.16 18.58 -27.06
N LEU A 16 -50.50 19.35 -27.93
CA LEU A 16 -49.23 19.02 -28.56
C LEU A 16 -48.17 18.67 -27.51
N TRP A 17 -47.72 17.41 -27.49
CA TRP A 17 -46.39 17.04 -27.03
C TRP A 17 -45.57 16.63 -28.26
N SER A 18 -44.76 17.56 -28.73
CA SER A 18 -43.74 17.32 -29.74
C SER A 18 -42.67 16.40 -29.14
N LEU A 19 -42.77 15.08 -29.38
CA LEU A 19 -41.65 14.17 -29.17
C LEU A 19 -40.60 14.45 -30.25
N ALA A 20 -39.69 15.37 -29.93
CA ALA A 20 -38.41 15.45 -30.61
C ALA A 20 -37.70 14.11 -30.41
N PHE A 21 -37.55 13.35 -31.50
CA PHE A 21 -36.60 12.25 -31.57
C PHE A 21 -35.19 12.84 -31.39
N LEU A 22 -34.73 12.92 -30.15
CA LEU A 22 -33.33 13.10 -29.83
C LEU A 22 -32.63 11.82 -30.28
N GLY A 23 -32.06 11.84 -31.49
CA GLY A 23 -31.10 10.85 -31.92
C GLY A 23 -29.98 10.81 -30.89
N ILE A 24 -30.02 9.82 -30.00
CA ILE A 24 -28.89 9.46 -29.16
C ILE A 24 -27.84 8.95 -30.14
N ALA A 25 -26.95 9.85 -30.55
CA ALA A 25 -25.64 9.47 -31.02
C ALA A 25 -25.06 8.57 -29.93
N LEU A 26 -24.95 7.27 -30.23
CA LEU A 26 -24.13 6.35 -29.47
C LEU A 26 -22.72 6.93 -29.49
N GLY A 27 -22.42 7.69 -28.44
CA GLY A 27 -21.12 8.29 -28.24
C GLY A 27 -20.08 7.18 -28.31
N VAL A 28 -19.18 7.31 -29.28
CA VAL A 28 -17.83 6.79 -29.21
C VAL A 28 -17.36 7.02 -27.77
N ALA A 29 -16.89 5.98 -27.09
CA ALA A 29 -16.27 6.10 -25.78
C ALA A 29 -15.33 7.32 -25.81
N GLY A 30 -15.72 8.39 -25.11
CA GLY A 30 -14.90 9.60 -25.05
C GLY A 30 -13.50 9.19 -24.62
N ALA A 31 -12.48 9.73 -25.28
CA ALA A 31 -11.08 9.52 -24.93
C ALA A 31 -10.85 9.96 -23.47
N GLY A 32 -11.08 9.03 -22.55
CA GLY A 32 -10.84 9.22 -21.13
C GLY A 32 -9.34 9.31 -20.87
N ALA A 33 -8.97 9.99 -19.78
CA ALA A 33 -7.61 9.95 -19.28
C ALA A 33 -7.13 8.50 -19.18
N GLN A 34 -5.83 8.26 -19.43
CA GLN A 34 -5.25 6.91 -19.51
C GLN A 34 -4.10 6.72 -18.53
N THR A 35 -3.82 5.46 -18.19
CA THR A 35 -2.70 5.08 -17.33
C THR A 35 -1.88 4.01 -18.03
N VAL A 36 -0.56 4.21 -18.05
CA VAL A 36 0.42 3.24 -18.53
C VAL A 36 0.96 2.49 -17.33
N TYR A 37 0.85 1.18 -17.34
CA TYR A 37 1.40 0.30 -16.33
C TYR A 37 2.67 -0.34 -16.87
N VAL A 38 3.72 -0.26 -16.07
CA VAL A 38 5.08 -0.63 -16.47
C VAL A 38 5.57 -1.71 -15.53
N ALA A 39 5.73 -2.93 -16.04
CA ALA A 39 6.36 -4.00 -15.29
C ALA A 39 7.87 -3.98 -15.51
N SER A 40 8.61 -3.87 -14.41
CA SER A 40 10.07 -3.78 -14.42
C SER A 40 10.72 -5.02 -13.80
N SER A 41 11.65 -5.62 -14.54
CA SER A 41 12.55 -6.65 -14.01
C SER A 41 13.67 -6.00 -13.17
N GLY A 42 14.34 -6.78 -12.33
CA GLY A 42 15.36 -6.27 -11.40
C GLY A 42 14.78 -5.58 -10.17
N SER A 43 13.82 -4.64 -10.33
CA SER A 43 13.07 -4.05 -9.22
C SER A 43 11.86 -4.89 -8.78
N ASN A 44 11.39 -5.80 -9.66
CA ASN A 44 10.24 -6.67 -9.41
C ASN A 44 8.97 -5.89 -9.03
N THR A 45 8.67 -4.83 -9.78
CA THR A 45 7.56 -3.90 -9.52
C THR A 45 6.67 -3.68 -10.74
N VAL A 46 5.43 -3.25 -10.51
CA VAL A 46 4.61 -2.55 -11.50
C VAL A 46 4.49 -1.08 -11.09
N THR A 47 4.78 -0.16 -12.01
CA THR A 47 4.62 1.28 -11.80
C THR A 47 3.50 1.78 -12.71
N ALA A 48 2.49 2.44 -12.14
CA ALA A 48 1.45 3.13 -12.90
C ALA A 48 1.88 4.57 -13.20
N ILE A 49 1.69 5.03 -14.43
CA ILE A 49 2.08 6.36 -14.91
C ILE A 49 0.85 7.01 -15.56
N ASP A 50 0.52 8.23 -15.17
CA ASP A 50 -0.52 9.01 -15.85
C ASP A 50 -0.05 9.36 -17.28
N ALA A 51 -0.83 8.96 -18.29
CA ALA A 51 -0.45 9.14 -19.69
C ALA A 51 -0.33 10.62 -20.09
N GLY A 52 -1.14 11.49 -19.49
CA GLY A 52 -1.21 12.92 -19.82
C GLY A 52 -0.17 13.75 -19.08
N THR A 53 0.07 13.48 -17.79
CA THR A 53 1.02 14.26 -16.99
C THR A 53 2.41 13.63 -16.94
N MET A 54 2.56 12.33 -17.24
CA MET A 54 3.76 11.55 -16.99
C MET A 54 4.17 11.47 -15.52
N ASP A 55 3.23 11.66 -14.59
CA ASP A 55 3.47 11.45 -13.17
C ASP A 55 3.44 9.94 -12.88
N ALA A 56 4.54 9.43 -12.33
CA ALA A 56 4.65 8.04 -11.91
C ALA A 56 4.17 7.87 -10.46
N ASN A 57 3.27 6.92 -10.25
CA ASN A 57 2.86 6.49 -8.91
C ASN A 57 3.97 5.68 -8.23
N ARG A 58 3.81 5.47 -6.92
CA ARG A 58 4.69 4.57 -6.17
C ARG A 58 4.68 3.15 -6.80
N PRO A 59 5.86 2.53 -7.02
CA PRO A 59 5.95 1.18 -7.55
C PRO A 59 5.30 0.14 -6.63
N VAL A 60 4.47 -0.73 -7.20
CA VAL A 60 3.82 -1.84 -6.50
C VAL A 60 4.72 -3.07 -6.53
N PRO A 61 5.22 -3.58 -5.39
CA PRO A 61 6.14 -4.71 -5.35
C PRO A 61 5.42 -6.02 -5.69
N LEU A 62 5.94 -6.76 -6.67
CA LEU A 62 5.43 -8.08 -7.06
C LEU A 62 6.09 -9.23 -6.29
N GLY A 63 7.32 -9.00 -5.82
CA GLY A 63 8.13 -9.96 -5.07
C GLY A 63 9.04 -10.85 -5.93
N ALA A 64 8.84 -10.89 -7.25
CA ALA A 64 9.74 -11.56 -8.20
C ALA A 64 9.54 -10.99 -9.62
N THR A 65 10.33 -11.49 -10.58
CA THR A 65 10.43 -10.94 -11.93
C THR A 65 9.10 -11.05 -12.70
N PRO A 66 8.51 -9.92 -13.14
CA PRO A 66 7.33 -9.96 -13.99
C PRO A 66 7.66 -10.51 -15.37
N THR A 67 6.75 -11.30 -15.94
CA THR A 67 6.85 -11.87 -17.30
C THR A 67 5.76 -11.39 -18.24
N GLY A 68 4.66 -10.86 -17.69
CA GLY A 68 3.51 -10.40 -18.45
C GLY A 68 2.63 -9.49 -17.62
N LEU A 69 1.88 -8.61 -18.29
CA LEU A 69 1.05 -7.59 -17.66
C LEU A 69 -0.18 -7.33 -18.55
N SER A 70 -1.36 -7.26 -17.96
CA SER A 70 -2.60 -6.89 -18.65
C SER A 70 -3.53 -6.12 -17.72
N VAL A 71 -4.36 -5.22 -18.26
CA VAL A 71 -5.25 -4.33 -17.50
C VAL A 71 -6.69 -4.56 -17.95
N THR A 72 -7.64 -4.54 -17.01
CA THR A 72 -9.05 -4.71 -17.33
C THR A 72 -9.59 -3.55 -18.16
N PRO A 73 -10.61 -3.77 -19.02
CA PRO A 73 -11.20 -2.70 -19.84
C PRO A 73 -11.79 -1.53 -19.04
N ASP A 74 -12.18 -1.76 -17.78
CA ASP A 74 -12.66 -0.72 -16.86
C ASP A 74 -11.53 -0.03 -16.07
N GLY A 75 -10.28 -0.44 -16.31
CA GLY A 75 -9.08 0.09 -15.68
C GLY A 75 -8.90 -0.27 -14.22
N ARG A 76 -9.83 -1.00 -13.57
CA ARG A 76 -9.87 -1.22 -12.10
C ARG A 76 -8.90 -2.27 -11.59
N ILE A 77 -8.46 -3.18 -12.47
CA ILE A 77 -7.57 -4.29 -12.11
C ILE A 77 -6.45 -4.38 -13.13
N ALA A 78 -5.21 -4.50 -12.64
CA ALA A 78 -4.08 -4.95 -13.44
C ALA A 78 -3.63 -6.33 -12.94
N ILE A 79 -3.22 -7.20 -13.86
CA ILE A 79 -2.73 -8.54 -13.56
C ILE A 79 -1.32 -8.66 -14.09
N ALA A 80 -0.39 -9.01 -13.20
CA ALA A 80 0.99 -9.34 -13.56
C ALA A 80 1.24 -10.83 -13.36
N THR A 81 1.89 -11.47 -14.34
CA THR A 81 2.45 -12.81 -14.18
C THR A 81 3.87 -12.70 -13.68
N VAL A 82 4.25 -13.57 -12.74
CA VAL A 82 5.56 -13.52 -12.09
C VAL A 82 6.19 -14.90 -12.10
N LEU A 83 7.43 -14.95 -12.58
CA LEU A 83 8.28 -16.14 -12.54
C LEU A 83 9.26 -16.01 -11.37
N ALA A 84 9.30 -16.99 -10.48
CA ALA A 84 10.20 -16.99 -9.32
C ALA A 84 10.99 -18.29 -9.26
N ALA A 85 12.30 -18.21 -8.99
CA ALA A 85 13.17 -19.38 -8.90
C ALA A 85 13.04 -20.18 -7.59
N LYS A 86 12.53 -19.55 -6.51
CA LYS A 86 12.50 -20.16 -5.15
C LYS A 86 11.14 -20.06 -4.45
N ASP A 87 10.43 -18.93 -4.55
CA ASP A 87 9.23 -18.66 -3.74
C ASP A 87 7.89 -18.97 -4.44
N GLY A 88 7.92 -19.74 -5.53
CA GLY A 88 6.72 -20.14 -6.26
C GLY A 88 6.21 -19.08 -7.24
N GLU A 89 6.02 -19.57 -8.46
CA GLU A 89 5.41 -18.91 -9.60
C GLU A 89 3.96 -18.50 -9.30
N ARG A 90 3.57 -17.29 -9.68
CA ARG A 90 2.29 -16.70 -9.24
C ARG A 90 1.76 -15.66 -10.21
N VAL A 91 0.47 -15.37 -10.03
CA VAL A 91 -0.23 -14.23 -10.60
C VAL A 91 -0.48 -13.22 -9.49
N VAL A 92 -0.18 -11.95 -9.76
CA VAL A 92 -0.40 -10.82 -8.86
C VAL A 92 -1.55 -9.99 -9.40
N VAL A 93 -2.63 -9.89 -8.62
CA VAL A 93 -3.73 -8.98 -8.94
C VAL A 93 -3.49 -7.66 -8.21
N ILE A 94 -3.54 -6.57 -8.97
CA ILE A 94 -3.30 -5.20 -8.52
C ILE A 94 -4.62 -4.44 -8.61
N ASP A 95 -5.05 -3.87 -7.48
CA ASP A 95 -6.11 -2.87 -7.42
C ASP A 95 -5.51 -1.55 -7.87
N THR A 96 -5.94 -1.08 -9.03
CA THR A 96 -5.39 0.12 -9.67
C THR A 96 -5.92 1.41 -9.05
N ILE A 97 -7.08 1.37 -8.40
CA ILE A 97 -7.65 2.51 -7.68
C ILE A 97 -6.82 2.77 -6.42
N ARG A 98 -6.50 1.71 -5.69
CA ARG A 98 -5.72 1.79 -4.44
C ARG A 98 -4.21 1.80 -4.68
N ASN A 99 -3.76 1.53 -5.91
CA ASN A 99 -2.36 1.30 -6.27
C ASN A 99 -1.68 0.29 -5.35
N GLN A 100 -2.35 -0.85 -5.12
CA GLN A 100 -1.89 -1.89 -4.20
C GLN A 100 -2.11 -3.28 -4.78
N ARG A 101 -1.19 -4.19 -4.49
CA ARG A 101 -1.41 -5.62 -4.75
C ARG A 101 -2.45 -6.15 -3.76
N GLN A 102 -3.38 -6.96 -4.24
CA GLN A 102 -4.38 -7.62 -3.39
C GLN A 102 -3.80 -8.86 -2.71
N ARG A 103 -3.72 -9.96 -3.47
CA ARG A 103 -3.23 -11.27 -3.01
C ARG A 103 -2.53 -11.99 -4.16
N PHE A 104 -1.65 -12.92 -3.81
CA PHE A 104 -1.05 -13.84 -4.76
C PHE A 104 -1.97 -15.01 -5.08
N TRP A 105 -2.02 -15.36 -6.36
CA TRP A 105 -2.81 -16.47 -6.89
C TRP A 105 -1.87 -17.43 -7.58
N LYS A 106 -1.84 -18.70 -7.15
CA LYS A 106 -0.99 -19.72 -7.78
C LYS A 106 -1.74 -20.30 -9.00
N PRO A 107 -1.27 -20.06 -10.24
CA PRO A 107 -1.84 -20.70 -11.43
C PRO A 107 -1.54 -22.20 -11.47
N PHE A 108 -2.17 -22.91 -12.42
CA PHE A 108 -1.89 -24.31 -12.70
C PHE A 108 -0.60 -24.45 -13.53
N GLY A 109 0.54 -24.04 -12.97
CA GLY A 109 1.88 -24.11 -13.57
C GLY A 109 2.55 -22.74 -13.81
N PRO A 110 3.83 -22.73 -14.23
CA PRO A 110 4.63 -21.52 -14.44
C PRO A 110 3.98 -20.51 -15.40
N PRO A 111 3.58 -19.30 -14.97
CA PRO A 111 2.94 -18.34 -15.85
C PRO A 111 3.98 -17.57 -16.68
N VAL A 112 3.68 -17.39 -17.97
CA VAL A 112 4.53 -16.67 -18.93
C VAL A 112 3.88 -15.36 -19.34
N GLY A 113 2.58 -15.37 -19.62
CA GLY A 113 1.85 -14.20 -20.07
C GLY A 113 0.42 -14.23 -19.61
N VAL A 114 -0.24 -13.07 -19.70
CA VAL A 114 -1.65 -12.90 -19.34
C VAL A 114 -2.35 -12.02 -20.36
N VAL A 115 -3.58 -12.39 -20.72
CA VAL A 115 -4.48 -11.58 -21.54
C VAL A 115 -5.84 -11.56 -20.87
N ILE A 116 -6.46 -10.38 -20.85
CA ILE A 116 -7.80 -10.19 -20.29
C ILE A 116 -8.78 -10.05 -21.44
N GLU A 117 -9.97 -10.60 -21.28
CA GLU A 117 -11.04 -10.46 -22.27
C GLU A 117 -11.38 -8.97 -22.51
N PRO A 118 -11.55 -8.53 -23.77
CA PRO A 118 -11.73 -7.11 -24.10
C PRO A 118 -13.08 -6.55 -23.62
N ARG A 119 -14.05 -7.42 -23.33
CA ARG A 119 -15.38 -7.06 -22.85
C ARG A 119 -15.91 -8.10 -21.87
N PRO A 120 -16.72 -7.70 -20.86
CA PRO A 120 -17.42 -8.64 -20.02
C PRO A 120 -18.41 -9.48 -20.85
N ARG A 121 -18.58 -10.75 -20.48
CA ARG A 121 -19.62 -11.60 -21.06
C ARG A 121 -21.01 -11.27 -20.53
N SER A 122 -22.04 -11.87 -21.14
CA SER A 122 -23.37 -11.95 -20.52
C SER A 122 -23.21 -12.42 -19.06
N GLN A 123 -23.89 -11.74 -18.12
CA GLN A 123 -23.71 -11.82 -16.65
C GLN A 123 -22.55 -11.02 -16.02
N GLY A 124 -21.82 -10.19 -16.79
CA GLY A 124 -20.77 -9.31 -16.26
C GLY A 124 -19.53 -10.07 -15.76
N ARG A 125 -19.27 -11.26 -16.32
CA ARG A 125 -18.08 -12.06 -16.01
C ARG A 125 -16.94 -11.65 -16.94
N LEU A 126 -15.83 -11.21 -16.36
CA LEU A 126 -14.58 -10.94 -17.06
C LEU A 126 -13.56 -12.02 -16.68
N LEU A 127 -12.91 -12.63 -17.68
CA LEU A 127 -11.87 -13.62 -17.45
C LEU A 127 -10.49 -13.09 -17.80
N ALA A 128 -9.50 -13.53 -17.02
CA ALA A 128 -8.11 -13.49 -17.41
C ALA A 128 -7.64 -14.88 -17.81
N HIS A 129 -6.90 -14.93 -18.92
CA HIS A 129 -6.29 -16.15 -19.45
C HIS A 129 -4.80 -16.04 -19.22
N VAL A 130 -4.22 -17.03 -18.54
CA VAL A 130 -2.81 -17.04 -18.13
C VAL A 130 -2.12 -18.20 -18.83
N LEU A 131 -1.19 -17.89 -19.72
CA LEU A 131 -0.40 -18.88 -20.45
C LEU A 131 0.62 -19.49 -19.49
N VAL A 132 0.67 -20.82 -19.43
CA VAL A 132 1.57 -21.56 -18.54
C VAL A 132 2.39 -22.61 -19.29
N ARG A 133 3.65 -22.80 -18.88
CA ARG A 133 4.58 -23.75 -19.55
C ARG A 133 4.38 -25.20 -19.15
N ASN A 134 4.30 -25.46 -17.84
CA ASN A 134 4.27 -26.81 -17.28
C ASN A 134 3.10 -26.94 -16.30
N GLY A 135 1.88 -26.96 -16.83
CA GLY A 135 0.69 -27.24 -16.03
C GLY A 135 0.48 -28.73 -15.76
N PRO A 136 -0.63 -29.11 -15.10
CA PRO A 136 -0.93 -30.48 -14.69
C PRO A 136 -0.91 -31.50 -15.82
N PHE A 137 -1.17 -31.05 -17.05
CA PHE A 137 -1.21 -31.90 -18.26
C PHE A 137 -0.29 -31.38 -19.38
N GLY A 138 0.73 -30.60 -19.03
CA GLY A 138 1.64 -29.93 -19.97
C GLY A 138 1.34 -28.42 -20.13
N PRO A 139 1.82 -27.77 -21.20
CA PRO A 139 1.55 -26.36 -21.46
C PRO A 139 0.07 -26.10 -21.70
N GLY A 140 -0.39 -24.90 -21.40
CA GLY A 140 -1.80 -24.56 -21.56
C GLY A 140 -2.18 -23.20 -21.01
N ILE A 141 -3.47 -23.01 -20.76
CA ILE A 141 -4.04 -21.75 -20.29
C ILE A 141 -4.77 -21.99 -18.97
N SER A 142 -4.34 -21.31 -17.91
CA SER A 142 -5.09 -21.23 -16.66
C SER A 142 -6.10 -20.09 -16.76
N GLN A 143 -7.38 -20.36 -16.51
CA GLN A 143 -8.45 -19.36 -16.56
C GLN A 143 -8.80 -18.85 -15.17
N PHE A 144 -8.82 -17.53 -15.02
CA PHE A 144 -9.12 -16.85 -13.77
C PHE A 144 -10.36 -15.98 -13.89
N ASN A 145 -11.32 -16.16 -12.97
CA ASN A 145 -12.50 -15.32 -12.85
C ASN A 145 -12.17 -14.05 -12.10
N LEU A 146 -12.22 -12.88 -12.75
CA LEU A 146 -11.87 -11.61 -12.11
C LEU A 146 -12.94 -11.07 -11.16
N LYS A 147 -14.19 -11.51 -11.30
CA LYS A 147 -15.28 -11.09 -10.41
C LYS A 147 -15.30 -11.89 -9.12
N ARG A 148 -15.12 -13.21 -9.23
CA ARG A 148 -15.14 -14.14 -8.09
C ARG A 148 -13.78 -14.37 -7.48
N MET A 149 -12.71 -13.92 -8.15
CA MET A 149 -11.32 -14.12 -7.73
C MET A 149 -11.03 -15.61 -7.48
N VAL A 150 -11.30 -16.45 -8.49
CA VAL A 150 -11.08 -17.90 -8.41
C VAL A 150 -10.56 -18.44 -9.73
N TRP A 151 -9.69 -19.45 -9.66
CA TRP A 151 -9.34 -20.27 -10.81
C TRP A 151 -10.54 -21.11 -11.23
N ILE A 152 -10.86 -21.12 -12.51
CA ILE A 152 -12.00 -21.86 -13.06
C ILE A 152 -11.51 -23.21 -13.57
N HIS A 153 -10.58 -23.18 -14.53
CA HIS A 153 -10.19 -24.36 -15.28
C HIS A 153 -8.78 -24.20 -15.85
N PHE A 154 -8.14 -25.33 -16.15
CA PHE A 154 -6.89 -25.40 -16.90
C PHE A 154 -7.18 -26.01 -18.28
N ILE A 155 -6.97 -25.23 -19.34
CA ILE A 155 -7.13 -25.69 -20.71
C ILE A 155 -5.79 -26.24 -21.18
N ARG A 156 -5.76 -27.54 -21.46
CA ARG A 156 -4.57 -28.20 -22.00
C ARG A 156 -4.28 -27.70 -23.41
N GLY A 157 -3.08 -27.17 -23.62
CA GLY A 157 -2.48 -26.97 -24.93
C GLY A 157 -1.66 -28.20 -25.33
N ARG A 158 -1.19 -28.24 -26.58
CA ARG A 158 -0.36 -29.37 -27.06
C ARG A 158 1.14 -29.10 -26.95
N ARG A 159 1.55 -27.84 -27.02
CA ARG A 159 2.94 -27.43 -27.20
C ARG A 159 3.22 -26.14 -26.44
N GLU A 160 4.49 -25.95 -26.06
CA GLU A 160 4.90 -24.76 -25.32
C GLU A 160 4.87 -23.52 -26.22
N SER A 161 4.33 -22.43 -25.67
CA SER A 161 4.30 -21.12 -26.32
C SER A 161 4.62 -20.04 -25.28
N LEU A 162 5.08 -18.89 -25.76
CA LEU A 162 5.42 -17.73 -24.95
C LEU A 162 4.48 -16.54 -25.16
N ARG A 163 3.61 -16.57 -26.17
CA ARG A 163 2.74 -15.44 -26.55
C ARG A 163 1.31 -15.92 -26.77
N MET A 164 0.36 -15.04 -26.50
CA MET A 164 -1.04 -15.26 -26.82
C MET A 164 -1.74 -13.93 -27.01
N ALA A 165 -2.82 -13.91 -27.78
CA ALA A 165 -3.77 -12.81 -27.77
C ALA A 165 -5.20 -13.30 -27.91
N VAL A 166 -6.11 -12.49 -27.36
CA VAL A 166 -7.56 -12.60 -27.57
C VAL A 166 -7.92 -11.77 -28.79
N THR A 167 -8.84 -12.29 -29.62
CA THR A 167 -9.40 -11.51 -30.72
C THR A 167 -10.16 -10.28 -30.21
N PRO A 168 -10.15 -9.13 -30.92
CA PRO A 168 -10.91 -7.95 -30.52
C PRO A 168 -12.41 -8.18 -30.24
N ASP A 169 -13.03 -9.13 -30.94
CA ASP A 169 -14.42 -9.56 -30.72
C ASP A 169 -14.62 -10.43 -29.45
N GLY A 170 -13.54 -10.87 -28.79
CA GLY A 170 -13.56 -11.73 -27.61
C GLY A 170 -13.95 -13.20 -27.87
N SER A 171 -14.02 -13.63 -29.14
CA SER A 171 -14.52 -14.94 -29.56
C SER A 171 -13.47 -16.05 -29.63
N ARG A 172 -12.17 -15.71 -29.65
CA ARG A 172 -11.05 -16.67 -29.72
C ARG A 172 -9.83 -16.23 -28.93
N ILE A 173 -9.01 -17.20 -28.54
CA ILE A 173 -7.61 -17.00 -28.14
C ILE A 173 -6.73 -17.72 -29.15
N TYR A 174 -5.68 -17.04 -29.58
CA TYR A 174 -4.65 -17.60 -30.44
C TYR A 174 -3.32 -17.66 -29.69
N VAL A 175 -2.65 -18.80 -29.81
CA VAL A 175 -1.37 -19.08 -29.16
C VAL A 175 -0.40 -19.60 -30.23
N PRO A 176 0.42 -18.74 -30.84
CA PRO A 176 1.43 -19.19 -31.80
C PRO A 176 2.59 -19.87 -31.08
N GLY A 177 3.24 -20.84 -31.71
CA GLY A 177 4.43 -21.46 -31.13
C GLY A 177 5.21 -22.28 -32.14
N THR A 178 6.33 -22.84 -31.67
CA THR A 178 7.19 -23.72 -32.45
C THR A 178 7.25 -25.07 -31.77
N ASP A 179 6.99 -26.14 -32.52
CA ASP A 179 7.10 -27.49 -31.99
C ASP A 179 8.58 -27.84 -31.76
N ARG A 180 8.95 -28.09 -30.50
CA ARG A 180 10.34 -28.45 -30.15
C ARG A 180 10.82 -29.75 -30.80
N ARG A 181 9.92 -30.67 -31.18
CA ARG A 181 10.30 -31.94 -31.80
C ARG A 181 10.55 -31.81 -33.29
N THR A 182 9.70 -31.05 -33.98
CA THR A 182 9.72 -30.95 -35.45
C THR A 182 10.34 -29.65 -35.95
N GLY A 183 10.53 -28.66 -35.08
CA GLY A 183 10.97 -27.31 -35.44
C GLY A 183 9.91 -26.51 -36.19
N ARG A 184 8.70 -27.04 -36.41
CA ARG A 184 7.67 -26.41 -37.24
C ARG A 184 6.78 -25.45 -36.46
N ALA A 185 6.47 -24.31 -37.07
CA ALA A 185 5.54 -23.33 -36.54
C ALA A 185 4.09 -23.86 -36.52
N PHE A 186 3.33 -23.44 -35.52
CA PHE A 186 1.90 -23.73 -35.40
C PHE A 186 1.16 -22.54 -34.75
N LEU A 187 -0.16 -22.53 -34.91
CA LEU A 187 -1.07 -21.60 -34.26
C LEU A 187 -2.20 -22.37 -33.60
N SER A 188 -2.21 -22.44 -32.27
CA SER A 188 -3.32 -23.05 -31.54
C SER A 188 -4.50 -22.09 -31.45
N GLU A 189 -5.68 -22.53 -31.85
CA GLU A 189 -6.94 -21.81 -31.72
C GLU A 189 -7.75 -22.37 -30.53
N PHE A 190 -8.16 -21.50 -29.62
CA PHE A 190 -9.05 -21.84 -28.51
C PHE A 190 -10.40 -21.14 -28.67
N ASN A 191 -11.48 -21.90 -28.53
CA ASN A 191 -12.85 -21.39 -28.60
C ASN A 191 -13.42 -21.04 -27.23
N PHE A 192 -14.50 -20.27 -27.24
CA PHE A 192 -15.39 -20.10 -26.09
C PHE A 192 -16.79 -20.63 -26.44
N PHE A 193 -17.17 -21.84 -25.98
CA PHE A 193 -18.55 -22.31 -26.10
C PHE A 193 -19.40 -21.80 -24.93
N PHE A 194 -20.60 -21.30 -25.26
CA PHE A 194 -21.68 -20.97 -24.32
C PHE A 194 -22.97 -21.65 -24.78
N GLY A 195 -23.06 -22.96 -24.57
CA GLY A 195 -24.32 -23.69 -24.51
C GLY A 195 -24.52 -24.18 -23.08
N ASP A 196 -25.73 -24.01 -22.54
CA ASP A 196 -26.23 -24.66 -21.32
C ASP A 196 -25.47 -24.39 -20.01
N GLY A 197 -24.96 -23.16 -19.83
CA GLY A 197 -24.43 -22.71 -18.54
C GLY A 197 -23.05 -23.25 -18.14
N GLN A 198 -22.42 -24.08 -18.99
CA GLN A 198 -21.03 -24.51 -18.84
C GLN A 198 -20.12 -23.72 -19.79
N SER A 199 -19.03 -23.17 -19.26
CA SER A 199 -18.01 -22.49 -20.06
C SER A 199 -16.95 -23.49 -20.47
N HIS A 200 -17.11 -24.11 -21.63
CA HIS A 200 -16.06 -24.97 -22.17
C HIS A 200 -15.21 -24.17 -23.14
N THR A 201 -14.12 -23.63 -22.62
CA THR A 201 -12.99 -23.25 -23.46
C THR A 201 -12.12 -24.47 -23.71
N GLY A 202 -12.04 -24.88 -24.96
CA GLY A 202 -11.23 -26.00 -25.39
C GLY A 202 -10.32 -25.60 -26.54
N LEU A 203 -9.21 -26.32 -26.68
CA LEU A 203 -8.44 -26.31 -27.91
C LEU A 203 -9.35 -26.76 -29.05
N ARG A 204 -9.53 -25.91 -30.05
CA ARG A 204 -10.29 -26.24 -31.25
C ARG A 204 -9.41 -26.95 -32.27
N ASP A 205 -8.27 -26.34 -32.57
CA ASP A 205 -7.39 -26.80 -33.64
C ASP A 205 -5.96 -26.29 -33.45
N ASP A 206 -4.99 -26.99 -34.05
CA ASP A 206 -3.62 -26.53 -34.23
C ASP A 206 -3.38 -26.31 -35.72
N ILE A 207 -3.36 -25.04 -36.13
CA ILE A 207 -3.19 -24.64 -37.52
C ILE A 207 -1.70 -24.71 -37.84
N ALA A 208 -1.33 -25.53 -38.82
CA ALA A 208 0.05 -25.63 -39.28
C ALA A 208 0.47 -24.36 -40.02
N LEU A 209 1.63 -23.82 -39.67
CA LEU A 209 2.22 -22.65 -40.32
C LEU A 209 3.47 -23.07 -41.12
N ALA A 210 3.88 -22.24 -42.08
CA ALA A 210 5.20 -22.35 -42.69
C ALA A 210 6.27 -21.79 -41.73
N GLY A 211 7.53 -22.19 -41.93
CA GLY A 211 8.65 -21.79 -41.08
C GLY A 211 8.70 -22.52 -39.73
N GLY A 212 9.50 -21.96 -38.82
CA GLY A 212 9.81 -22.55 -37.52
C GLY A 212 9.65 -21.58 -36.34
N PRO A 213 10.70 -20.85 -35.93
CA PRO A 213 10.61 -19.86 -34.84
C PRO A 213 9.51 -18.82 -35.10
N ILE A 214 8.93 -18.28 -34.02
CA ILE A 214 7.91 -17.21 -34.08
C ILE A 214 8.54 -15.88 -33.67
N ASP A 215 8.55 -14.90 -34.56
CA ASP A 215 9.19 -13.60 -34.32
C ASP A 215 8.16 -12.50 -34.04
N GLY A 216 7.05 -12.54 -34.79
CA GLY A 216 5.97 -11.55 -34.72
C GLY A 216 4.59 -12.19 -34.79
N PHE A 217 3.61 -11.57 -34.16
CA PHE A 217 2.24 -12.06 -34.14
C PHE A 217 1.25 -10.91 -33.89
N ALA A 218 0.22 -10.80 -34.71
CA ALA A 218 -0.87 -9.86 -34.49
C ALA A 218 -2.21 -10.36 -35.04
N ILE A 219 -3.28 -9.76 -34.55
CA ILE A 219 -4.66 -10.03 -35.00
C ILE A 219 -5.20 -8.71 -35.56
N THR A 220 -5.94 -8.76 -36.67
CA THR A 220 -6.57 -7.57 -37.23
C THR A 220 -7.74 -7.08 -36.39
N ALA A 221 -8.04 -5.79 -36.46
CA ALA A 221 -9.07 -5.15 -35.64
C ALA A 221 -10.50 -5.69 -35.85
N ASP A 222 -10.80 -6.19 -37.06
CA ASP A 222 -12.05 -6.90 -37.38
C ASP A 222 -12.06 -8.37 -36.93
N SER A 223 -10.98 -8.79 -36.25
CA SER A 223 -10.72 -10.16 -35.86
C SER A 223 -10.59 -11.14 -37.03
N ARG A 224 -10.54 -10.73 -38.30
CA ARG A 224 -10.56 -11.67 -39.45
C ARG A 224 -9.24 -12.41 -39.65
N PHE A 225 -8.14 -11.67 -39.73
CA PHE A 225 -6.82 -12.23 -40.01
C PHE A 225 -6.01 -12.39 -38.74
N VAL A 226 -5.34 -13.53 -38.64
CA VAL A 226 -4.27 -13.76 -37.68
C VAL A 226 -2.97 -13.85 -38.47
N ILE A 227 -2.05 -12.95 -38.19
CA ILE A 227 -0.80 -12.80 -38.94
C ILE A 227 0.34 -13.26 -38.04
N VAL A 228 1.10 -14.24 -38.50
CA VAL A 228 2.21 -14.83 -37.75
C VAL A 228 3.47 -14.76 -38.60
N ALA A 229 4.46 -14.03 -38.13
CA ALA A 229 5.78 -14.00 -38.74
C ALA A 229 6.62 -15.12 -38.16
N THR A 230 7.26 -15.87 -39.05
CA THR A 230 8.10 -17.02 -38.73
C THR A 230 9.38 -16.96 -39.55
N GLU A 231 10.36 -17.76 -39.18
CA GLU A 231 11.61 -17.86 -39.92
C GLU A 231 11.89 -19.27 -40.42
N ASP A 232 12.58 -19.35 -41.57
CA ASP A 232 13.21 -20.57 -42.09
C ASP A 232 14.66 -20.30 -42.50
N ALA A 233 15.31 -21.30 -43.11
CA ALA A 233 16.71 -21.19 -43.51
C ALA A 233 16.95 -20.14 -44.62
N ALA A 234 15.93 -19.80 -45.40
CA ALA A 234 16.03 -18.79 -46.44
C ALA A 234 15.75 -17.39 -45.88
N GLY A 235 14.80 -17.25 -44.96
CA GLY A 235 14.47 -15.98 -44.33
C GLY A 235 13.10 -15.98 -43.65
N GLY A 236 12.53 -14.79 -43.51
CA GLY A 236 11.24 -14.55 -42.90
C GLY A 236 10.08 -14.96 -43.81
N VAL A 237 9.04 -15.51 -43.18
CA VAL A 237 7.78 -15.91 -43.80
C VAL A 237 6.64 -15.29 -43.01
N ILE A 238 5.78 -14.55 -43.70
CA ILE A 238 4.53 -14.02 -43.13
C ILE A 238 3.41 -15.01 -43.43
N ASN A 239 2.90 -15.66 -42.39
CA ASN A 239 1.73 -16.53 -42.46
C ASN A 239 0.47 -15.73 -42.19
N VAL A 240 -0.43 -15.64 -43.17
CA VAL A 240 -1.75 -15.02 -42.98
C VAL A 240 -2.81 -16.10 -42.87
N VAL A 241 -3.47 -16.17 -41.72
CA VAL A 241 -4.56 -17.10 -41.44
C VAL A 241 -5.89 -16.36 -41.58
N ASP A 242 -6.69 -16.72 -42.58
CA ASP A 242 -8.01 -16.12 -42.84
C ASP A 242 -9.13 -16.91 -42.14
N ARG A 243 -9.63 -16.37 -41.02
CA ARG A 243 -10.72 -17.00 -40.25
C ARG A 243 -12.04 -17.05 -41.01
N SER A 244 -12.27 -16.13 -41.95
CA SER A 244 -13.50 -16.13 -42.77
C SER A 244 -13.50 -17.25 -43.81
N ASN A 245 -12.33 -17.84 -44.09
CA ASN A 245 -12.15 -18.90 -45.07
C ASN A 245 -11.60 -20.17 -44.39
N HIS A 246 -12.30 -20.67 -43.37
CA HIS A 246 -11.97 -21.91 -42.67
C HIS A 246 -10.51 -21.98 -42.18
N ASN A 247 -9.96 -20.87 -41.68
CA ASN A 247 -8.57 -20.75 -41.23
C ASN A 247 -7.54 -21.07 -42.32
N ARG A 248 -7.85 -20.81 -43.60
CA ARG A 248 -6.90 -20.99 -44.71
C ARG A 248 -5.62 -20.18 -44.44
N VAL A 249 -4.48 -20.85 -44.53
CA VAL A 249 -3.15 -20.25 -44.36
C VAL A 249 -2.58 -19.86 -45.72
N THR A 250 -2.10 -18.62 -45.83
CA THR A 250 -1.38 -18.11 -47.01
C THR A 250 0.02 -17.65 -46.59
N PRO A 251 1.04 -18.52 -46.70
CA PRO A 251 2.43 -18.16 -46.42
C PRO A 251 3.00 -17.26 -47.52
N GLN A 252 3.77 -16.26 -47.12
CA GLN A 252 4.40 -15.30 -48.03
C GLN A 252 5.86 -15.12 -47.62
N SER A 253 6.79 -15.55 -48.47
CA SER A 253 8.23 -15.42 -48.22
C SER A 253 8.69 -13.99 -48.48
N LEU A 254 9.57 -13.48 -47.62
CA LEU A 254 10.21 -12.17 -47.78
C LEU A 254 11.55 -12.25 -48.53
N GLY A 255 11.96 -13.45 -48.95
CA GLY A 255 13.23 -13.67 -49.63
C GLY A 255 14.43 -13.85 -48.70
N GLY A 256 15.61 -13.97 -49.32
CA GLY A 256 16.86 -14.37 -48.67
C GLY A 256 17.38 -13.38 -47.63
N GLY A 257 17.50 -13.81 -46.37
CA GLY A 257 18.15 -13.04 -45.30
C GLY A 257 17.34 -11.88 -44.71
N VAL A 258 16.06 -11.74 -45.10
CA VAL A 258 15.12 -10.76 -44.53
C VAL A 258 14.41 -11.42 -43.35
N PHE A 259 14.66 -10.96 -42.13
CA PHE A 259 14.19 -11.53 -40.87
C PHE A 259 13.24 -10.56 -40.16
N VAL A 260 12.04 -11.03 -39.81
CA VAL A 260 11.01 -10.20 -39.18
C VAL A 260 11.36 -9.97 -37.71
N ARG A 261 11.18 -8.75 -37.21
CA ARG A 261 11.50 -8.39 -35.82
C ARG A 261 10.28 -8.09 -34.98
N ASP A 262 9.28 -7.47 -35.59
CA ASP A 262 7.98 -7.23 -34.97
C ASP A 262 6.90 -7.02 -36.04
N LEU A 263 5.64 -7.08 -35.61
CA LEU A 263 4.49 -6.94 -36.50
C LEU A 263 3.33 -6.23 -35.79
N ALA A 264 2.73 -5.27 -36.49
CA ALA A 264 1.53 -4.56 -36.05
C ALA A 264 0.45 -4.58 -37.12
N THR A 265 -0.81 -4.41 -36.71
CA THR A 265 -1.94 -4.22 -37.61
C THR A 265 -2.55 -2.84 -37.43
N GLY A 266 -2.97 -2.24 -38.53
CA GLY A 266 -3.59 -0.92 -38.58
C GLY A 266 -4.94 -0.97 -39.29
N ARG A 267 -5.75 0.07 -39.07
CA ARG A 267 -7.00 0.28 -39.81
C ARG A 267 -7.16 1.76 -40.11
N ASN A 268 -7.41 2.09 -41.37
CA ASN A 268 -7.71 3.44 -41.81
C ASN A 268 -8.83 3.43 -42.86
N ALA A 269 -9.05 4.55 -43.55
CA ALA A 269 -10.08 4.68 -44.58
C ALA A 269 -9.90 3.72 -45.77
N ALA A 270 -8.66 3.33 -46.09
CA ALA A 270 -8.35 2.37 -47.15
C ALA A 270 -8.55 0.90 -46.72
N GLY A 271 -8.78 0.65 -45.43
CA GLY A 271 -9.05 -0.67 -44.88
C GLY A 271 -8.07 -1.07 -43.78
N ILE A 272 -8.06 -2.37 -43.50
CA ILE A 272 -7.15 -3.00 -42.54
C ILE A 272 -5.85 -3.33 -43.26
N PHE A 273 -4.72 -3.27 -42.56
CA PHE A 273 -3.42 -3.62 -43.13
C PHE A 273 -2.49 -4.14 -42.04
N GLY A 274 -1.41 -4.79 -42.45
CA GLY A 274 -0.32 -5.20 -41.56
C GLY A 274 0.96 -4.43 -41.89
N LEU A 275 1.82 -4.26 -40.90
CA LEU A 275 3.15 -3.67 -41.05
C LEU A 275 4.14 -4.52 -40.26
N ALA A 276 5.20 -4.96 -40.92
CA ALA A 276 6.27 -5.73 -40.31
C ALA A 276 7.58 -4.98 -40.40
N THR A 277 8.31 -4.91 -39.30
CA THR A 277 9.70 -4.47 -39.26
C THR A 277 10.61 -5.66 -39.54
N THR A 278 11.68 -5.43 -40.30
CA THR A 278 12.70 -6.45 -40.55
C THR A 278 14.10 -5.85 -40.41
N ASN A 279 15.11 -6.70 -40.46
CA ASN A 279 16.51 -6.27 -40.50
C ASN A 279 16.89 -5.48 -41.77
N GLN A 280 16.15 -5.61 -42.89
CA GLN A 280 16.53 -4.99 -44.17
C GLN A 280 15.49 -4.01 -44.74
N GLU A 281 14.21 -4.16 -44.37
CA GLU A 281 13.08 -3.48 -44.97
C GLU A 281 11.87 -3.35 -44.03
N ILE A 282 10.96 -2.43 -44.36
CA ILE A 282 9.61 -2.37 -43.80
C ILE A 282 8.64 -2.96 -44.81
N VAL A 283 7.83 -3.92 -44.36
CA VAL A 283 6.91 -4.66 -45.22
C VAL A 283 5.47 -4.30 -44.85
N ARG A 284 4.67 -3.91 -45.84
CA ARG A 284 3.24 -3.64 -45.69
C ARG A 284 2.40 -4.74 -46.33
N LEU A 285 1.39 -5.21 -45.59
CA LEU A 285 0.37 -6.13 -46.08
C LEU A 285 -0.90 -5.37 -46.46
N SER A 286 -1.53 -5.73 -47.57
CA SER A 286 -2.81 -5.18 -48.03
C SER A 286 -3.98 -5.58 -47.12
N ALA A 287 -5.15 -5.01 -47.37
CA ALA A 287 -6.41 -5.44 -46.76
C ALA A 287 -6.84 -6.85 -47.14
N ALA A 288 -6.28 -7.42 -48.21
CA ALA A 288 -6.47 -8.82 -48.57
C ALA A 288 -5.51 -9.75 -47.82
N GLY A 289 -4.60 -9.21 -46.99
CA GLY A 289 -3.57 -9.98 -46.29
C GLY A 289 -2.42 -10.40 -47.21
N THR A 290 -2.20 -9.72 -48.33
CA THR A 290 -1.09 -10.00 -49.25
C THR A 290 0.01 -8.95 -49.15
N LEU A 291 1.26 -9.29 -49.46
CA LEU A 291 2.36 -8.34 -49.58
C LEU A 291 1.98 -7.25 -50.60
N ALA A 292 1.96 -6.00 -50.16
CA ALA A 292 1.50 -4.85 -50.93
C ALA A 292 2.65 -3.89 -51.27
N GLU A 293 3.59 -3.74 -50.35
CA GLU A 293 4.68 -2.79 -50.48
C GLU A 293 5.86 -3.24 -49.60
N VAL A 294 7.07 -3.02 -50.12
CA VAL A 294 8.33 -3.30 -49.45
C VAL A 294 9.20 -2.07 -49.59
N ALA A 295 9.59 -1.48 -48.46
CA ALA A 295 10.39 -0.27 -48.42
C ALA A 295 11.75 -0.57 -47.76
N PRO A 296 12.87 -0.49 -48.51
CA PRO A 296 14.19 -0.79 -47.96
C PRO A 296 14.56 0.15 -46.81
N ASN A 297 15.17 -0.39 -45.75
CA ASN A 297 15.58 0.39 -44.58
C ASN A 297 16.54 1.52 -44.96
N SER A 298 17.43 1.28 -45.93
CA SER A 298 18.37 2.28 -46.45
C SER A 298 17.71 3.50 -47.10
N THR A 299 16.44 3.40 -47.49
CA THR A 299 15.66 4.52 -48.05
C THR A 299 14.87 5.28 -46.99
N LEU A 300 14.59 4.64 -45.86
CA LEU A 300 13.75 5.19 -44.80
C LEU A 300 14.55 5.75 -43.63
N PHE A 301 15.63 5.07 -43.24
CA PHE A 301 16.33 5.34 -42.00
C PHE A 301 17.82 5.60 -42.20
N PRO A 302 18.47 6.29 -41.25
CA PRO A 302 19.94 6.36 -41.17
C PRO A 302 20.58 4.97 -41.06
N ALA A 303 21.86 4.87 -41.44
CA ALA A 303 22.57 3.58 -41.53
C ALA A 303 22.70 2.82 -40.20
N ASP A 304 22.67 3.52 -39.05
CA ASP A 304 22.74 2.95 -37.71
C ASP A 304 21.36 2.59 -37.12
N PHE A 305 20.28 2.92 -37.82
CA PHE A 305 18.93 2.64 -37.37
C PHE A 305 18.52 1.22 -37.80
N VAL A 306 18.50 0.29 -36.84
CA VAL A 306 18.01 -1.08 -37.04
C VAL A 306 16.58 -1.18 -36.50
N PRO A 307 15.53 -1.26 -37.33
CA PRO A 307 14.15 -1.38 -36.86
C PRO A 307 13.95 -2.55 -35.90
N ASP A 308 13.14 -2.38 -34.85
CA ASP A 308 12.84 -3.44 -33.88
C ASP A 308 11.33 -3.57 -33.65
N LYS A 309 10.77 -2.79 -32.73
CA LYS A 309 9.34 -2.82 -32.43
C LYS A 309 8.56 -1.91 -33.35
N VAL A 310 7.30 -2.26 -33.63
CA VAL A 310 6.40 -1.41 -34.40
C VAL A 310 5.03 -1.33 -33.75
N ALA A 311 4.47 -0.12 -33.71
CA ALA A 311 3.09 0.09 -33.29
C ALA A 311 2.43 1.17 -34.14
N ILE A 312 1.16 0.95 -34.47
CA ILE A 312 0.40 1.81 -35.38
C ILE A 312 -0.67 2.54 -34.56
N ILE A 313 -0.83 3.85 -34.79
CA ILE A 313 -1.88 4.61 -34.10
C ILE A 313 -3.28 4.14 -34.56
N PRO A 314 -4.32 4.24 -33.71
CA PRO A 314 -5.62 3.62 -33.97
C PRO A 314 -6.31 4.02 -35.28
N ASN A 315 -6.04 5.23 -35.79
CA ASN A 315 -6.59 5.69 -37.09
C ASN A 315 -5.81 5.16 -38.31
N GLY A 316 -4.74 4.39 -38.09
CA GLY A 316 -3.93 3.74 -39.12
C GLY A 316 -3.16 4.69 -40.03
N THR A 317 -2.87 5.92 -39.59
CA THR A 317 -2.15 6.92 -40.40
C THR A 317 -0.67 7.06 -40.06
N VAL A 318 -0.27 6.73 -38.83
CA VAL A 318 1.12 6.85 -38.36
C VAL A 318 1.57 5.56 -37.69
N ALA A 319 2.81 5.15 -37.95
CA ALA A 319 3.48 4.08 -37.23
C ALA A 319 4.71 4.62 -36.50
N TYR A 320 4.96 4.10 -35.31
CA TYR A 320 6.21 4.30 -34.57
C TYR A 320 7.03 3.03 -34.63
N VAL A 321 8.33 3.17 -34.87
CA VAL A 321 9.29 2.08 -34.96
C VAL A 321 10.46 2.36 -34.04
N THR A 322 10.81 1.45 -33.13
CA THR A 322 12.01 1.62 -32.29
C THR A 322 13.26 1.10 -33.00
N ALA A 323 14.42 1.63 -32.64
CA ALA A 323 15.71 1.09 -33.08
C ALA A 323 16.29 0.10 -32.05
N ALA A 324 16.69 -1.10 -32.51
CA ALA A 324 17.33 -2.10 -31.66
C ALA A 324 18.65 -1.56 -31.08
N GLY A 325 18.81 -1.59 -29.77
CA GLY A 325 20.07 -1.19 -29.11
C GLY A 325 20.34 0.32 -29.09
N HIS A 326 19.41 1.15 -29.62
CA HIS A 326 19.59 2.60 -29.69
C HIS A 326 18.41 3.34 -29.02
N PRO A 327 18.64 4.58 -28.52
CA PRO A 327 17.60 5.44 -27.95
C PRO A 327 16.83 6.22 -29.05
N LEU A 328 16.50 5.54 -30.15
CA LEU A 328 15.88 6.16 -31.33
C LEU A 328 14.52 5.55 -31.63
N VAL A 329 13.61 6.40 -32.10
CA VAL A 329 12.28 6.02 -32.57
C VAL A 329 12.03 6.72 -33.90
N ALA A 330 11.57 6.00 -34.91
CA ALA A 330 11.15 6.58 -36.17
C ALA A 330 9.62 6.69 -36.23
N ARG A 331 9.14 7.85 -36.69
CA ARG A 331 7.75 8.11 -37.04
C ARG A 331 7.59 7.95 -38.56
N LEU A 332 6.68 7.09 -38.98
CA LEU A 332 6.39 6.78 -40.38
C LEU A 332 4.94 7.16 -40.72
N ASP A 333 4.73 7.81 -41.88
CA ASP A 333 3.39 7.89 -42.48
C ASP A 333 3.04 6.54 -43.10
N VAL A 334 1.89 6.00 -42.70
CA VAL A 334 1.36 4.71 -43.18
C VAL A 334 -0.10 4.82 -43.59
N SER A 335 -0.60 6.04 -43.83
CA SER A 335 -1.98 6.29 -44.27
C SER A 335 -2.30 5.67 -45.63
N GLY A 336 -1.31 5.58 -46.52
CA GLY A 336 -1.41 4.92 -47.83
C GLY A 336 -0.20 4.04 -48.10
N ARG A 337 0.83 4.61 -48.74
CA ARG A 337 2.15 3.97 -48.90
C ARG A 337 3.02 4.17 -47.67
N ILE A 338 4.14 3.46 -47.59
CA ILE A 338 5.16 3.70 -46.56
C ILE A 338 5.85 5.03 -46.91
N GLY A 339 5.55 6.07 -46.15
CA GLY A 339 6.16 7.39 -46.30
C GLY A 339 7.54 7.49 -45.66
N GLY A 340 8.16 8.68 -45.78
CA GLY A 340 9.46 8.96 -45.17
C GLY A 340 9.45 8.86 -43.65
N ALA A 341 10.61 8.54 -43.08
CA ALA A 341 10.78 8.41 -41.64
C ALA A 341 11.33 9.69 -41.02
N GLN A 342 10.72 10.13 -39.93
CA GLN A 342 11.26 11.16 -39.06
C GLN A 342 11.83 10.50 -37.81
N VAL A 343 13.14 10.63 -37.59
CA VAL A 343 13.82 10.04 -36.43
C VAL A 343 13.73 10.99 -35.23
N ILE A 344 13.26 10.45 -34.13
CA ILE A 344 13.10 11.09 -32.83
C ILE A 344 14.12 10.46 -31.89
N ARG A 345 14.94 11.29 -31.25
CA ARG A 345 15.89 10.85 -30.23
C ARG A 345 15.25 10.93 -28.86
N LEU A 346 15.28 9.82 -28.12
CA LEU A 346 14.78 9.78 -26.75
C LEU A 346 15.78 10.47 -25.81
N PRO A 347 15.32 11.14 -24.74
CA PRO A 347 16.19 11.91 -23.84
C PRO A 347 17.24 11.05 -23.12
N ASP A 348 16.89 9.83 -22.74
CA ASP A 348 17.81 8.90 -22.09
C ASP A 348 18.51 8.02 -23.13
N ALA A 349 19.80 7.73 -22.89
CA ALA A 349 20.63 6.95 -23.80
C ALA A 349 20.32 5.44 -23.79
N SER A 350 19.49 4.96 -22.87
CA SER A 350 19.11 3.55 -22.78
C SER A 350 18.37 3.06 -24.03
N PRO A 351 18.62 1.82 -24.46
CA PRO A 351 17.93 1.24 -25.60
C PRO A 351 16.44 1.03 -25.30
N ALA A 352 15.61 1.13 -26.35
CA ALA A 352 14.19 0.82 -26.27
C ALA A 352 13.96 -0.69 -26.05
N THR A 353 13.05 -1.04 -25.15
CA THR A 353 12.71 -2.43 -24.79
C THR A 353 11.27 -2.80 -25.10
N ALA A 354 10.35 -1.83 -25.11
CA ALA A 354 8.95 -2.02 -25.47
C ALA A 354 8.35 -0.73 -26.05
N LEU A 355 7.33 -0.89 -26.90
CA LEU A 355 6.58 0.19 -27.53
C LEU A 355 5.07 -0.11 -27.41
N THR A 356 4.27 0.90 -27.10
CA THR A 356 2.80 0.81 -27.16
C THR A 356 2.18 2.16 -27.50
N ILE A 357 0.95 2.15 -28.00
CA ILE A 357 0.20 3.36 -28.36
C ILE A 357 -1.02 3.51 -27.47
N SER A 358 -1.32 4.74 -27.08
CA SER A 358 -2.56 5.08 -26.39
C SER A 358 -3.80 4.71 -27.22
N PRO A 359 -4.84 4.08 -26.64
CA PRO A 359 -6.07 3.78 -27.38
C PRO A 359 -6.78 4.98 -28.02
N ASP A 360 -6.50 6.20 -27.55
CA ASP A 360 -7.02 7.45 -28.13
C ASP A 360 -6.13 8.00 -29.27
N GLY A 361 -4.98 7.37 -29.53
CA GLY A 361 -4.03 7.73 -30.57
C GLY A 361 -3.21 8.99 -30.32
N LYS A 362 -3.26 9.56 -29.12
CA LYS A 362 -2.54 10.80 -28.79
C LYS A 362 -1.07 10.61 -28.41
N PHE A 363 -0.71 9.44 -27.89
CA PHE A 363 0.60 9.19 -27.31
C PHE A 363 1.19 7.86 -27.74
N ALA A 364 2.49 7.85 -28.04
CA ALA A 364 3.30 6.65 -28.10
C ALA A 364 4.16 6.54 -26.83
N PHE A 365 4.25 5.36 -26.24
CA PHE A 365 5.04 5.10 -25.04
C PHE A 365 6.15 4.11 -25.34
N VAL A 366 7.37 4.47 -24.94
CA VAL A 366 8.57 3.67 -25.14
C VAL A 366 9.21 3.39 -23.79
N ALA A 367 9.34 2.11 -23.44
CA ALA A 367 10.15 1.69 -22.31
C ALA A 367 11.62 1.64 -22.73
N GLN A 368 12.51 2.09 -21.87
CA GLN A 368 13.96 2.06 -22.08
C GLN A 368 14.67 1.50 -20.85
N GLY A 369 15.72 0.69 -21.05
CA GLY A 369 16.50 0.14 -19.94
C GLY A 369 17.92 -0.28 -20.33
N ALA A 370 18.91 0.12 -19.53
CA ALA A 370 20.34 -0.09 -19.80
C ALA A 370 21.01 -1.20 -18.96
N GLY A 371 20.26 -2.01 -18.23
CA GLY A 371 20.86 -3.06 -17.39
C GLY A 371 21.29 -2.60 -15.98
N ASN A 372 21.42 -1.30 -15.75
CA ASN A 372 22.03 -0.68 -14.56
C ASN A 372 21.10 -0.51 -13.34
N GLY A 373 19.90 -1.11 -13.37
CA GLY A 373 18.92 -1.04 -12.27
C GLY A 373 17.99 0.18 -12.29
N THR A 374 18.17 1.12 -13.23
CA THR A 374 17.26 2.24 -13.49
C THR A 374 16.73 2.14 -14.92
N GLY A 375 15.47 2.52 -15.12
CA GLY A 375 14.85 2.53 -16.43
C GLY A 375 13.97 3.76 -16.64
N PHE A 376 13.53 3.94 -17.87
CA PHE A 376 12.79 5.12 -18.30
C PHE A 376 11.57 4.72 -19.09
N VAL A 377 10.53 5.54 -19.01
CA VAL A 377 9.38 5.47 -19.90
C VAL A 377 9.25 6.84 -20.55
N SER A 378 9.39 6.88 -21.86
CA SER A 378 9.30 8.08 -22.69
C SER A 378 7.96 8.08 -23.41
N ARG A 379 7.23 9.20 -23.30
CA ARG A 379 6.03 9.49 -24.06
C ARG A 379 6.37 10.41 -25.21
N ILE A 380 5.89 10.08 -26.40
CA ILE A 380 5.96 10.91 -27.61
C ILE A 380 4.54 11.37 -27.95
N ASP A 381 4.34 12.67 -28.07
CA ASP A 381 3.06 13.28 -28.44
C ASP A 381 2.85 13.18 -29.95
N VAL A 382 1.81 12.47 -30.39
CA VAL A 382 1.65 12.07 -31.81
C VAL A 382 1.47 13.25 -32.77
N GLY A 383 0.98 14.40 -32.28
CA GLY A 383 0.69 15.58 -33.09
C GLY A 383 1.88 16.52 -33.34
N ASN A 384 2.92 16.46 -32.51
CA ASN A 384 4.05 17.41 -32.56
C ASN A 384 5.40 16.79 -32.18
N ASP A 385 5.45 15.49 -31.92
CA ASP A 385 6.63 14.71 -31.54
C ASP A 385 7.34 15.17 -30.27
N ALA A 386 6.66 15.95 -29.42
CA ALA A 386 7.20 16.35 -28.13
C ALA A 386 7.42 15.13 -27.24
N VAL A 387 8.60 15.05 -26.62
CA VAL A 387 8.99 13.92 -25.77
C VAL A 387 9.02 14.33 -24.30
N LYS A 388 8.38 13.52 -23.46
CA LYS A 388 8.45 13.63 -22.00
C LYS A 388 8.80 12.28 -21.41
N SER A 389 9.75 12.23 -20.47
CA SER A 389 10.21 10.98 -19.88
C SER A 389 10.03 10.98 -18.37
N VAL A 390 9.85 9.79 -17.79
CA VAL A 390 9.82 9.57 -16.35
C VAL A 390 10.71 8.39 -15.99
N VAL A 391 11.39 8.50 -14.85
CA VAL A 391 12.23 7.43 -14.30
C VAL A 391 11.34 6.38 -13.64
N VAL A 392 11.64 5.11 -13.88
CA VAL A 392 11.04 3.96 -13.20
C VAL A 392 12.14 3.07 -12.63
N PRO A 393 11.91 2.41 -11.48
CA PRO A 393 12.90 1.50 -10.91
C PRO A 393 13.05 0.26 -11.79
N GLY A 394 14.24 -0.34 -11.79
CA GLY A 394 14.53 -1.58 -12.49
C GLY A 394 14.61 -1.40 -14.01
N GLN A 395 14.37 -2.48 -14.75
CA GLN A 395 14.41 -2.50 -16.20
C GLN A 395 12.99 -2.71 -16.74
N PRO A 396 12.34 -1.68 -17.31
CA PRO A 396 10.99 -1.80 -17.82
C PRO A 396 10.97 -2.75 -19.02
N ALA A 397 10.14 -3.78 -18.95
CA ALA A 397 10.11 -4.88 -19.91
C ALA A 397 8.74 -5.07 -20.56
N VAL A 398 7.66 -4.76 -19.84
CA VAL A 398 6.29 -4.93 -20.34
C VAL A 398 5.49 -3.66 -20.07
N LEU A 399 4.80 -3.17 -21.10
CA LEU A 399 3.87 -2.06 -21.03
C LEU A 399 2.44 -2.59 -21.21
N ALA A 400 1.53 -2.14 -20.35
CA ALA A 400 0.10 -2.32 -20.54
C ALA A 400 -0.61 -0.97 -20.36
N ILE A 401 -1.64 -0.71 -21.14
CA ILE A 401 -2.38 0.55 -21.10
C ILE A 401 -3.84 0.30 -20.83
N GLY A 402 -4.43 1.13 -19.99
CA GLY A 402 -5.85 1.08 -19.65
C GLY A 402 -6.39 2.48 -19.39
N PRO A 403 -7.72 2.63 -19.32
CA PRO A 403 -8.30 3.89 -18.88
C PRO A 403 -7.85 4.19 -17.45
N VAL A 404 -7.84 5.47 -17.09
CA VAL A 404 -7.78 5.87 -15.68
C VAL A 404 -8.96 5.19 -15.01
N PRO A 405 -8.74 4.38 -13.97
CA PRO A 405 -9.84 3.75 -13.26
C PRO A 405 -10.80 4.85 -12.82
N PRO A 406 -12.14 4.64 -12.89
CA PRO A 406 -13.10 5.65 -12.49
C PRO A 406 -12.79 6.05 -11.05
N ARG A 407 -12.13 7.20 -10.90
CA ARG A 407 -11.91 7.82 -9.61
C ARG A 407 -13.32 8.02 -9.08
N SER A 408 -13.68 7.40 -7.96
CA SER A 408 -14.84 7.89 -7.22
C SER A 408 -14.58 9.38 -7.05
N LEU A 409 -15.54 10.20 -7.49
CA LEU A 409 -15.50 11.66 -7.41
C LEU A 409 -15.08 12.05 -5.99
N GLY A 410 -13.80 12.34 -5.77
CA GLY A 410 -13.25 12.54 -4.42
C GLY A 410 -11.76 12.24 -4.21
N PHE A 411 -11.11 11.40 -5.02
CA PHE A 411 -9.67 11.13 -4.81
C PHE A 411 -8.79 12.00 -5.70
N SER A 412 -8.46 13.18 -5.16
CA SER A 412 -7.20 13.85 -5.50
C SER A 412 -6.05 12.96 -5.01
N PRO A 413 -4.98 12.71 -5.80
CA PRO A 413 -3.76 12.15 -5.24
C PRO A 413 -3.36 13.00 -4.03
N CYS A 414 -2.96 12.33 -2.95
CA CYS A 414 -2.56 13.03 -1.75
C CYS A 414 -1.42 14.00 -2.12
N PRO A 415 -1.54 15.30 -1.80
CA PRO A 415 -0.53 16.26 -2.19
C PRO A 415 0.81 15.93 -1.52
N GLY A 416 1.90 16.06 -2.28
CA GLY A 416 3.26 15.86 -1.77
C GLY A 416 3.57 14.41 -1.37
N THR A 417 4.04 14.22 -0.14
CA THR A 417 4.54 12.93 0.39
C THR A 417 3.48 12.12 1.15
N LEU A 418 2.24 12.61 1.21
CA LEU A 418 1.12 11.96 1.89
C LEU A 418 0.72 10.65 1.18
N GLN A 419 0.30 9.65 1.94
CA GLN A 419 -0.14 8.36 1.41
C GLN A 419 -1.62 8.12 1.67
N ILE A 420 -2.32 7.50 0.72
CA ILE A 420 -3.70 7.06 0.90
C ILE A 420 -3.73 5.87 1.87
N CYS A 421 -4.37 6.07 3.02
CA CYS A 421 -4.67 5.02 4.00
C CYS A 421 -6.19 4.92 4.18
N GLY A 422 -6.79 3.87 3.61
CA GLY A 422 -8.24 3.78 3.46
C GLY A 422 -8.74 4.82 2.47
N ASP A 423 -9.66 5.68 2.92
CA ASP A 423 -10.27 6.72 2.09
C ASP A 423 -9.70 8.13 2.34
N THR A 424 -8.57 8.23 3.05
CA THR A 424 -8.00 9.52 3.46
C THR A 424 -6.49 9.58 3.29
N CYS A 425 -5.97 10.77 3.02
CA CYS A 425 -4.54 11.04 2.98
C CYS A 425 -3.96 11.14 4.39
N ARG A 426 -2.87 10.42 4.64
CA ARG A 426 -2.16 10.37 5.91
C ARG A 426 -0.66 10.52 5.69
N ASP A 427 0.01 11.21 6.60
CA ASP A 427 1.46 11.33 6.58
C ASP A 427 2.07 10.15 7.34
N LEU A 428 2.68 9.20 6.63
CA LEU A 428 3.30 8.05 7.28
C LEU A 428 4.52 8.41 8.13
N GLN A 429 5.04 9.64 8.02
CA GLN A 429 6.17 10.11 8.82
C GLN A 429 5.75 10.59 10.21
N THR A 430 4.51 11.03 10.38
CA THR A 430 4.03 11.74 11.58
C THR A 430 2.69 11.23 12.12
N ASP A 431 1.91 10.51 11.34
CA ASP A 431 0.62 9.94 11.78
C ASP A 431 0.84 8.67 12.62
N ALA A 432 0.52 8.78 13.92
CA ALA A 432 0.60 7.68 14.87
C ALA A 432 -0.34 6.51 14.53
N GLY A 433 -1.43 6.70 13.77
CA GLY A 433 -2.31 5.62 13.32
C GLY A 433 -1.80 4.87 12.08
N ASN A 434 -0.80 5.43 11.39
CA ASN A 434 -0.32 4.94 10.08
C ASN A 434 1.22 5.05 9.99
N CYS A 435 1.94 4.77 11.07
CA CYS A 435 3.36 5.09 11.17
C CYS A 435 4.24 4.13 10.35
N GLY A 436 4.87 4.66 9.30
CA GLY A 436 5.68 3.91 8.34
C GLY A 436 4.89 3.03 7.35
N ALA A 437 3.62 2.73 7.63
CA ALA A 437 2.70 2.02 6.75
C ALA A 437 1.24 2.28 7.15
N CYS A 438 0.32 2.27 6.18
CA CYS A 438 -1.11 2.38 6.46
C CYS A 438 -1.61 1.27 7.40
N GLY A 439 -2.40 1.63 8.40
CA GLY A 439 -2.94 0.72 9.42
C GLY A 439 -1.93 0.30 10.49
N ARG A 440 -0.67 0.77 10.43
CA ARG A 440 0.32 0.51 11.48
C ARG A 440 0.21 1.58 12.57
N ALA A 441 -0.69 1.36 13.52
CA ALA A 441 -0.80 2.23 14.68
C ALA A 441 0.39 2.04 15.63
N CYS A 442 0.89 3.14 16.18
CA CYS A 442 1.90 3.11 17.23
C CYS A 442 1.29 2.57 18.54
N PRO A 443 2.07 1.81 19.33
CA PRO A 443 1.67 1.40 20.67
C PRO A 443 1.29 2.59 21.56
N ALA A 444 0.50 2.32 22.61
CA ALA A 444 -0.02 3.36 23.49
C ALA A 444 1.12 4.18 24.14
N GLY A 445 1.09 5.50 23.94
CA GLY A 445 2.07 6.44 24.49
C GLY A 445 3.27 6.74 23.59
N GLU A 446 3.40 6.07 22.44
CA GLU A 446 4.39 6.36 21.41
C GLU A 446 3.88 7.40 20.40
N THR A 447 4.82 8.07 19.73
CA THR A 447 4.58 9.02 18.63
C THR A 447 5.26 8.56 17.36
N CYS A 448 4.71 8.91 16.20
CA CYS A 448 5.37 8.62 14.93
C CYS A 448 6.39 9.71 14.60
N THR A 449 7.66 9.34 14.51
CA THR A 449 8.74 10.24 14.07
C THR A 449 9.54 9.55 12.97
N ALA A 450 9.62 10.19 11.79
CA ALA A 450 10.30 9.66 10.62
C ALA A 450 9.86 8.22 10.24
N GLY A 451 8.56 7.93 10.37
CA GLY A 451 7.96 6.65 10.03
C GLY A 451 8.29 5.50 10.99
N ARG A 452 8.75 5.84 12.20
CA ARG A 452 8.99 4.89 13.29
C ARG A 452 8.26 5.35 14.55
N CYS A 453 7.66 4.40 15.25
CA CYS A 453 7.10 4.67 16.56
C CYS A 453 8.24 4.79 17.57
N ALA A 454 8.22 5.87 18.34
CA ALA A 454 9.22 6.19 19.35
C ALA A 454 8.57 6.95 20.51
N CYS A 455 9.14 6.84 21.70
CA CYS A 455 8.71 7.65 22.83
C CYS A 455 8.98 9.14 22.57
N PRO A 456 8.08 10.03 23.01
CA PRO A 456 8.36 11.47 23.06
C PRO A 456 9.62 11.78 23.87
N ARG A 457 10.21 12.96 23.65
CA ARG A 457 11.31 13.46 24.50
C ARG A 457 10.92 13.44 25.98
N GLY A 458 11.85 13.01 26.83
CA GLY A 458 11.64 12.85 28.27
C GLY A 458 10.95 11.53 28.66
N ARG A 459 10.76 10.61 27.70
CA ARG A 459 10.19 9.28 27.95
C ARG A 459 11.08 8.20 27.34
N GLU A 460 11.06 7.02 27.95
CA GLU A 460 11.85 5.85 27.52
C GLU A 460 10.97 4.60 27.45
N ILE A 461 11.30 3.67 26.54
CA ILE A 461 10.57 2.40 26.40
C ILE A 461 11.03 1.46 27.53
N CYS A 462 10.18 1.28 28.54
CA CYS A 462 10.41 0.38 29.66
C CYS A 462 9.46 -0.82 29.57
N GLY A 463 9.98 -2.01 29.27
CA GLY A 463 9.16 -3.23 29.18
C GLY A 463 8.04 -3.18 28.13
N GLY A 464 8.20 -2.38 27.07
CA GLY A 464 7.21 -2.18 26.01
C GLY A 464 6.23 -1.03 26.24
N LEU A 465 6.39 -0.22 27.30
CA LEU A 465 5.59 0.96 27.58
C LEU A 465 6.46 2.22 27.61
N CYS A 466 5.97 3.34 27.09
CA CYS A 466 6.65 4.63 27.26
C CYS A 466 6.39 5.20 28.66
N LEU A 467 7.39 5.17 29.53
CA LEU A 467 7.33 5.74 30.87
C LEU A 467 8.05 7.10 30.93
N ASP A 468 7.57 7.99 31.80
CA ASP A 468 8.11 9.34 31.98
C ASP A 468 9.37 9.30 32.83
N VAL A 469 10.55 9.40 32.21
CA VAL A 469 11.82 9.34 32.95
C VAL A 469 12.21 10.68 33.57
N VAL A 470 11.40 11.72 33.40
CA VAL A 470 11.69 13.09 33.87
C VAL A 470 10.98 13.38 35.19
N ARG A 471 9.79 12.79 35.39
CA ARG A 471 8.91 13.06 36.54
C ARG A 471 8.49 11.81 37.29
N ASP A 472 8.55 10.63 36.67
CA ASP A 472 8.20 9.39 37.36
C ASP A 472 9.28 9.03 38.37
N ARG A 473 8.90 9.04 39.64
CA ARG A 473 9.76 8.66 40.76
C ARG A 473 10.24 7.21 40.68
N ALA A 474 9.52 6.32 40.01
CA ALA A 474 9.91 4.92 39.82
C ALA A 474 10.90 4.70 38.66
N ASN A 475 11.03 5.66 37.75
CA ASN A 475 11.80 5.54 36.50
C ASN A 475 12.68 6.77 36.24
N CYS A 476 13.19 7.42 37.28
CA CYS A 476 13.80 8.74 37.19
C CYS A 476 15.17 8.69 36.50
N GLY A 477 15.30 9.28 35.32
CA GLY A 477 16.50 9.33 34.49
C GLY A 477 16.73 8.09 33.62
N ARG A 478 16.17 6.93 34.00
CA ARG A 478 16.13 5.69 33.22
C ARG A 478 15.10 4.71 33.78
N CYS A 479 14.70 3.73 32.97
CA CYS A 479 13.80 2.65 33.40
C CYS A 479 14.27 1.95 34.70
N GLY A 480 13.36 1.83 35.67
CA GLY A 480 13.59 1.13 36.95
C GLY A 480 14.45 1.88 37.96
N HIS A 481 14.84 3.13 37.69
CA HIS A 481 15.60 3.94 38.64
C HIS A 481 14.66 4.64 39.63
N GLN A 482 14.28 3.92 40.69
CA GLN A 482 13.37 4.41 41.72
C GLN A 482 14.08 5.36 42.71
N CYS A 483 13.54 6.56 42.91
CA CYS A 483 14.06 7.48 43.92
C CYS A 483 13.79 6.98 45.34
N ILE A 484 14.70 7.33 46.26
CA ILE A 484 14.60 6.96 47.68
C ILE A 484 13.38 7.62 48.36
N PRO A 485 12.83 7.05 49.45
CA PRO A 485 11.68 7.64 50.17
C PRO A 485 11.87 9.14 50.51
N GLY A 486 10.87 9.96 50.19
CA GLY A 486 10.91 11.42 50.44
C GLY A 486 11.42 12.29 49.28
N ASP A 487 12.14 11.72 48.32
CA ASP A 487 12.62 12.42 47.12
C ASP A 487 11.54 12.69 46.08
N VAL A 488 11.83 13.63 45.18
CA VAL A 488 11.07 13.90 43.96
C VAL A 488 11.96 13.71 42.73
N CYS A 489 11.37 13.25 41.62
CA CYS A 489 12.07 13.21 40.35
C CYS A 489 11.94 14.58 39.67
N THR A 490 13.06 15.27 39.49
CA THR A 490 13.13 16.58 38.84
C THR A 490 14.13 16.51 37.71
N ASP A 491 13.63 16.69 36.48
CA ASP A 491 14.43 16.66 35.25
C ASP A 491 15.30 15.40 35.10
N GLY A 492 14.72 14.24 35.44
CA GLY A 492 15.41 12.95 35.37
C GLY A 492 16.43 12.70 36.48
N THR A 493 16.48 13.56 37.49
CA THR A 493 17.33 13.41 38.67
C THR A 493 16.48 13.28 39.93
N CYS A 494 16.80 12.32 40.79
CA CYS A 494 16.20 12.23 42.12
C CYS A 494 16.80 13.31 43.01
N VAL A 495 15.95 14.21 43.51
CA VAL A 495 16.37 15.36 44.31
C VAL A 495 15.61 15.37 45.64
N CYS A 496 16.36 15.57 46.72
CA CYS A 496 15.80 15.85 48.03
C CYS A 496 15.17 17.25 48.03
N PRO A 497 13.88 17.41 48.37
CA PRO A 497 13.24 18.71 48.38
C PRO A 497 13.99 19.72 49.27
N ALA A 498 13.95 21.00 48.89
CA ALA A 498 14.58 22.07 49.67
C ALA A 498 14.13 22.06 51.14
N GLY A 499 15.06 22.27 52.06
CA GLY A 499 14.83 22.17 53.51
C GLY A 499 14.92 20.76 54.08
N LYS A 500 15.15 19.74 53.25
CA LYS A 500 15.37 18.35 53.68
C LYS A 500 16.78 17.89 53.35
N GLU A 501 17.23 16.87 54.08
CA GLU A 501 18.53 16.23 53.86
C GLU A 501 18.37 14.72 53.79
N VAL A 502 19.27 14.06 53.06
CA VAL A 502 19.29 12.60 52.94
C VAL A 502 19.92 12.01 54.20
N CYS A 503 19.11 11.42 55.06
CA CYS A 503 19.56 10.68 56.25
C CYS A 503 19.20 9.19 56.09
N SER A 504 20.21 8.32 56.16
CA SER A 504 20.04 6.86 56.08
C SER A 504 19.17 6.37 54.90
N GLY A 505 19.34 6.99 53.73
CA GLY A 505 18.60 6.64 52.52
C GLY A 505 17.16 7.15 52.46
N ARG A 506 16.81 8.19 53.22
CA ARG A 506 15.50 8.87 53.15
C ARG A 506 15.68 10.38 53.28
N CYS A 507 14.87 11.15 52.56
CA CYS A 507 14.80 12.60 52.77
C CYS A 507 13.94 12.94 53.98
N VAL A 508 14.58 13.61 54.94
CA VAL A 508 13.97 13.99 56.23
C VAL A 508 14.16 15.48 56.46
N ASP A 509 13.21 16.07 57.17
CA ASP A 509 13.27 17.46 57.60
C ASP A 509 13.85 17.50 59.01
N ARG A 510 15.12 17.92 59.12
CA ARG A 510 15.85 17.98 60.41
C ARG A 510 15.24 18.97 61.39
N GLU A 511 14.33 19.83 60.96
CA GLU A 511 13.70 20.84 61.83
C GLU A 511 12.52 20.29 62.62
N ILE A 512 11.89 19.20 62.13
CA ILE A 512 10.66 18.64 62.70
C ILE A 512 10.66 17.11 62.84
N ASP A 513 11.60 16.40 62.21
CA ASP A 513 11.72 14.96 62.33
C ASP A 513 12.33 14.57 63.68
N ARG A 514 11.53 13.91 64.52
CA ARG A 514 11.94 13.46 65.86
C ARG A 514 13.15 12.51 65.84
N THR A 515 13.35 11.76 64.77
CA THR A 515 14.43 10.77 64.65
C THR A 515 15.69 11.30 63.98
N ASN A 516 15.64 12.52 63.42
CA ASN A 516 16.75 13.18 62.74
C ASN A 516 16.85 14.66 63.16
N CYS A 517 16.56 14.95 64.43
CA CYS A 517 16.35 16.32 64.87
C CYS A 517 17.67 17.07 64.99
N GLY A 518 17.84 18.12 64.19
CA GLY A 518 19.03 18.94 64.19
C GLY A 518 20.26 18.30 63.56
N ASN A 519 20.36 16.97 63.41
CA ASN A 519 21.37 16.23 62.63
C ASN A 519 20.82 14.82 62.28
N CYS A 520 21.29 14.22 61.18
CA CYS A 520 20.92 12.84 60.83
C CYS A 520 21.18 11.86 61.99
N GLY A 521 20.20 10.99 62.27
CA GLY A 521 20.26 9.98 63.34
C GLY A 521 20.10 10.52 64.76
N THR A 522 19.86 11.82 64.95
CA THR A 522 19.62 12.39 66.28
C THR A 522 18.16 12.17 66.69
N VAL A 523 17.94 11.17 67.54
CA VAL A 523 16.61 10.85 68.06
C VAL A 523 16.31 11.67 69.31
N CYS A 524 15.19 12.38 69.31
CA CYS A 524 14.77 13.12 70.49
C CYS A 524 14.38 12.18 71.65
N PRO A 525 14.75 12.55 72.89
CA PRO A 525 14.37 11.82 74.10
C PRO A 525 12.87 11.52 74.20
N ALA A 526 12.52 10.58 75.08
CA ALA A 526 11.13 10.23 75.34
C ALA A 526 10.29 11.48 75.65
N ASN A 527 9.11 11.56 75.01
CA ASN A 527 8.13 12.67 75.13
C ASN A 527 8.57 14.05 74.59
N ASN A 528 9.73 14.14 73.92
CA ASN A 528 10.13 15.36 73.21
C ASN A 528 9.62 15.36 71.78
N VAL A 529 9.45 16.57 71.22
CA VAL A 529 9.22 16.81 69.79
C VAL A 529 10.43 17.53 69.20
N CYS A 530 10.66 17.37 67.90
CA CYS A 530 11.62 18.20 67.19
C CYS A 530 10.92 19.49 66.76
N ALA A 531 11.46 20.63 67.15
CA ALA A 531 11.01 21.93 66.68
C ALA A 531 12.22 22.82 66.44
N SER A 532 12.32 23.36 65.22
CA SER A 532 13.42 24.23 64.81
C SER A 532 14.81 23.58 65.05
N GLY A 533 14.91 22.29 64.71
CA GLY A 533 16.17 21.54 64.76
C GLY A 533 16.61 21.18 66.18
N ARG A 534 15.74 21.35 67.18
CA ARG A 534 16.03 21.07 68.58
C ARG A 534 14.94 20.22 69.21
N CYS A 535 15.35 19.29 70.06
CA CYS A 535 14.43 18.51 70.86
C CYS A 535 13.92 19.35 72.03
N VAL A 536 12.63 19.70 71.98
CA VAL A 536 11.97 20.55 72.97
C VAL A 536 10.78 19.84 73.61
N CYS A 537 10.34 20.33 74.77
CA CYS A 537 9.08 19.90 75.35
C CYS A 537 7.91 20.48 74.56
N PRO A 538 6.86 19.69 74.27
CA PRO A 538 5.60 20.21 73.79
C PRO A 538 5.06 21.31 74.72
N ILE A 539 4.26 22.22 74.16
CA ILE A 539 3.60 23.29 74.91
C ILE A 539 2.77 22.68 76.06
N GLY A 540 2.84 23.28 77.25
CA GLY A 540 2.16 22.80 78.46
C GLY A 540 2.88 21.68 79.21
N ARG A 541 4.12 21.32 78.81
CA ARG A 541 4.95 20.33 79.51
C ARG A 541 6.22 20.96 80.05
N GLU A 542 6.69 20.47 81.19
CA GLU A 542 7.93 20.91 81.83
C GLU A 542 9.01 19.83 81.70
N ARG A 543 10.28 20.25 81.57
CA ARG A 543 11.43 19.35 81.45
C ARG A 543 11.93 18.95 82.84
N CYS A 544 11.57 17.75 83.30
CA CYS A 544 12.01 17.22 84.60
C CYS A 544 12.98 16.05 84.38
N GLY A 545 14.23 16.18 84.87
CA GLY A 545 15.22 15.09 84.78
C GLY A 545 15.56 14.61 83.36
N GLY A 546 15.34 15.45 82.34
CA GLY A 546 15.57 15.12 80.93
C GLY A 546 14.35 14.63 80.15
N THR A 547 13.21 14.39 80.82
CA THR A 547 11.95 13.93 80.20
C THR A 547 10.87 15.02 80.31
N CYS A 548 10.02 15.16 79.30
CA CYS A 548 8.89 16.08 79.34
C CYS A 548 7.69 15.44 80.04
N ILE A 549 7.29 16.02 81.17
CA ILE A 549 6.12 15.63 81.94
C ILE A 549 5.04 16.71 81.86
N ASN A 550 3.80 16.34 82.14
CA ASN A 550 2.72 17.32 82.24
C ASN A 550 2.50 17.64 83.73
N PRO A 551 2.93 18.81 84.23
CA PRO A 551 2.80 19.14 85.64
C PRO A 551 1.34 19.29 86.07
N ASP A 552 0.40 19.40 85.13
CA ASP A 552 -1.02 19.52 85.46
C ASP A 552 -1.71 18.20 85.79
N THR A 553 -1.11 17.07 85.37
CA THR A 553 -1.75 15.75 85.44
C THR A 553 -0.82 14.65 85.95
N ASP A 554 0.49 14.90 86.05
CA ASP A 554 1.45 13.91 86.54
C ASP A 554 1.48 13.91 88.08
N PRO A 555 1.00 12.84 88.75
CA PRO A 555 0.98 12.76 90.20
C PRO A 555 2.37 12.71 90.83
N THR A 556 3.44 12.46 90.06
CA THR A 556 4.83 12.45 90.57
C THR A 556 5.55 13.79 90.40
N ASN A 557 4.97 14.72 89.62
CA ASN A 557 5.55 16.03 89.29
C ASN A 557 4.47 17.13 89.27
N CYS A 558 3.54 17.09 90.22
CA CYS A 558 2.33 17.91 90.19
C CYS A 558 2.62 19.37 90.56
N GLY A 559 2.39 20.28 89.61
CA GLY A 559 2.64 21.72 89.75
C GLY A 559 4.11 22.15 89.65
N ARG A 560 5.07 21.24 89.89
CA ARG A 560 6.51 21.43 89.62
C ARG A 560 7.26 20.10 89.61
N CYS A 561 8.43 20.06 88.99
CA CYS A 561 9.31 18.87 89.00
C CYS A 561 9.58 18.34 90.41
N GLY A 562 9.44 17.02 90.60
CA GLY A 562 9.72 16.33 91.86
C GLY A 562 8.68 16.53 92.97
N HIS A 563 7.58 17.24 92.70
CA HIS A 563 6.48 17.37 93.65
C HIS A 563 5.48 16.22 93.49
N ALA A 564 5.78 15.10 94.13
CA ALA A 564 4.89 13.95 94.14
C ALA A 564 3.71 14.19 95.10
N CYS A 565 2.49 13.95 94.61
CA CYS A 565 1.29 13.95 95.44
C CYS A 565 1.36 12.81 96.47
N ILE A 566 0.73 13.01 97.62
CA ILE A 566 0.70 11.99 98.67
C ILE A 566 -0.24 10.85 98.26
N ALA A 567 -0.14 9.72 98.95
CA ALA A 567 -0.92 8.53 98.63
C ALA A 567 -2.44 8.82 98.69
N GLY A 568 -3.13 8.58 97.57
CA GLY A 568 -4.56 8.80 97.41
C GLY A 568 -4.95 10.11 96.69
N GLU A 569 -4.01 11.03 96.48
CA GLU A 569 -4.24 12.24 95.68
C GLU A 569 -4.06 11.99 94.19
N SER A 570 -4.76 12.79 93.38
CA SER A 570 -4.52 12.92 91.94
C SER A 570 -4.03 14.32 91.62
N CYS A 571 -3.19 14.44 90.60
CA CYS A 571 -2.81 15.76 90.10
C CYS A 571 -3.90 16.28 89.17
N VAL A 572 -4.52 17.40 89.54
CA VAL A 572 -5.54 18.07 88.75
C VAL A 572 -5.17 19.55 88.63
N SER A 573 -4.90 19.99 87.41
CA SER A 573 -4.53 21.38 87.10
C SER A 573 -3.36 21.90 87.95
N GLY A 574 -2.37 21.04 88.17
CA GLY A 574 -1.12 21.39 88.85
C GLY A 574 -1.22 21.40 90.38
N SER A 575 -2.34 20.94 90.93
CA SER A 575 -2.54 20.80 92.37
C SER A 575 -2.86 19.35 92.72
N CYS A 576 -2.25 18.85 93.79
CA CYS A 576 -2.61 17.57 94.35
C CYS A 576 -3.93 17.70 95.10
N VAL A 577 -4.92 16.94 94.68
CA VAL A 577 -6.28 16.99 95.23
C VAL A 577 -6.75 15.60 95.61
N CYS A 578 -7.45 15.49 96.74
CA CYS A 578 -8.17 14.29 97.09
C CYS A 578 -9.40 14.10 96.19
N PRO A 579 -9.87 12.85 96.00
CA PRO A 579 -11.18 12.58 95.40
C PRO A 579 -12.30 13.35 96.11
N ALA A 580 -13.40 13.59 95.41
CA ALA A 580 -14.58 14.21 96.01
C ALA A 580 -15.04 13.43 97.26
N GLY A 581 -15.50 14.15 98.28
CA GLY A 581 -15.88 13.57 99.57
C GLY A 581 -14.71 13.15 100.47
N HIS A 582 -13.45 13.38 100.07
CA HIS A 582 -12.26 13.07 100.88
C HIS A 582 -11.51 14.34 101.30
N ALA A 583 -10.82 14.28 102.44
CA ALA A 583 -9.90 15.32 102.90
C ALA A 583 -8.55 14.72 103.29
N VAL A 584 -7.49 15.53 103.23
CA VAL A 584 -6.15 15.13 103.68
C VAL A 584 -6.13 15.06 105.20
N CYS A 585 -6.13 13.85 105.76
CA CYS A 585 -6.06 13.60 107.18
C CYS A 585 -4.79 12.81 107.50
N SER A 586 -3.87 13.41 108.27
CA SER A 586 -2.59 12.79 108.66
C SER A 586 -1.73 12.31 107.47
N GLY A 587 -1.78 13.01 106.34
CA GLY A 587 -0.93 12.73 105.17
C GLY A 587 -1.47 11.70 104.18
N THR A 588 -2.75 11.31 104.29
CA THR A 588 -3.47 10.51 103.28
C THR A 588 -4.88 11.05 103.05
N CYS A 589 -5.45 10.79 101.87
CA CYS A 589 -6.85 11.11 101.61
C CYS A 589 -7.77 10.13 102.35
N ILE A 590 -8.63 10.65 103.22
CA ILE A 590 -9.63 9.87 103.94
C ILE A 590 -11.01 10.37 103.55
N ASP A 591 -11.92 9.44 103.27
CA ASP A 591 -13.34 9.71 103.04
C ASP A 591 -13.92 10.40 104.29
N VAL A 592 -14.40 11.63 104.15
CA VAL A 592 -15.01 12.38 105.25
C VAL A 592 -16.54 12.33 105.22
N GLU A 593 -17.14 11.70 104.21
CA GLU A 593 -18.58 11.51 104.09
C GLU A 593 -19.03 10.22 104.80
N SER A 594 -18.26 9.15 104.68
CA SER A 594 -18.64 7.82 105.21
C SER A 594 -17.82 7.33 106.40
N ASN A 595 -16.65 7.92 106.68
CA ASN A 595 -15.79 7.46 107.78
C ASN A 595 -16.29 7.96 109.15
N PRO A 596 -16.69 7.07 110.07
CA PRO A 596 -17.24 7.47 111.37
C PRO A 596 -16.28 8.27 112.24
N ARG A 597 -14.97 8.18 111.99
CA ARG A 597 -13.90 8.86 112.75
C ARG A 597 -13.41 10.17 112.10
N ASN A 598 -13.87 10.50 110.88
CA ASN A 598 -13.48 11.70 110.14
C ASN A 598 -14.68 12.35 109.44
N CYS A 599 -15.83 12.36 110.09
CA CYS A 599 -17.12 12.77 109.56
C CYS A 599 -17.19 14.30 109.39
N GLY A 600 -17.38 14.76 108.15
CA GLY A 600 -17.44 16.17 107.73
C GLY A 600 -16.09 16.92 107.72
N ARG A 601 -15.12 16.50 108.54
CA ARG A 601 -13.72 16.97 108.55
C ARG A 601 -12.82 15.99 109.31
N CYS A 602 -11.51 16.10 109.10
CA CYS A 602 -10.53 15.27 109.81
C CYS A 602 -10.64 15.35 111.34
N ALA A 603 -10.41 14.22 112.02
CA ALA A 603 -10.45 14.07 113.47
C ALA A 603 -11.80 14.46 114.13
N SER A 604 -12.88 14.43 113.36
CA SER A 604 -14.24 14.65 113.84
C SER A 604 -15.00 13.31 113.84
N SER A 605 -15.33 12.78 115.02
CA SER A 605 -16.12 11.56 115.13
C SER A 605 -17.60 11.89 115.14
N CYS A 606 -18.39 11.23 114.28
CA CYS A 606 -19.84 11.28 114.38
C CYS A 606 -20.28 10.34 115.51
N ILE A 607 -20.83 10.89 116.59
CA ILE A 607 -21.50 10.10 117.63
C ILE A 607 -22.80 9.58 116.99
N PRO A 608 -23.10 8.28 117.10
CA PRO A 608 -24.20 7.64 116.38
C PRO A 608 -25.58 8.24 116.64
#